data_AF-A0A968HJP4-F1
#
_entry.id   AF-A0A968HJP4-F1
#
_cell.length_a   1.000
_cell.length_b   1.000
_cell.length_c   1.000
_cell.angle_alpha   90.00
_cell.angle_beta   90.00
_cell.angle_gamma   90.00
#
_symmetry.space_group_name_H-M   'P 1'
#
loop_
_entity.id
_entity.type
_entity.pdbx_description
1 polymer ?
#
loop_
_entity_poly.entity_id
_entity_poly.type
_entity_poly.pdbx_seq_one_letter_code
_entity_poly.pdbx_strand_id
1 'polypeptide(L)'
;MGKSQWSCLLENLGVWQGSFTRFSPDGGLQTDTPTEVSLEGIHDNQTVRQTIRRFLPAALAAAEPQVQETAAPPQVQETAAEPQVQETILEYSSLGRGVLFFETGA
;
A
#
# COMPACT_ATOMS: atom_id res chain seq x y z
N MET A 1 -20.49 -21.23 20.15
CA MET A 1 -20.76 -19.82 19.80
C MET A 1 -19.68 -19.42 18.81
N GLY A 2 -20.05 -18.97 17.59
CA GLY A 2 -19.06 -18.63 16.55
C GLY A 2 -18.28 -17.35 16.89
N LYS A 3 -17.15 -17.14 16.20
CA LYS A 3 -16.35 -15.90 16.33
C LYS A 3 -17.17 -14.67 15.94
N SER A 4 -16.89 -13.54 16.58
CA SER A 4 -17.42 -12.25 16.11
C SER A 4 -16.72 -11.84 14.81
N GLN A 5 -17.38 -11.06 13.95
CA GLN A 5 -16.79 -10.54 12.72
C GLN A 5 -15.52 -9.71 12.98
N TRP A 6 -15.51 -8.98 14.10
CA TRP A 6 -14.33 -8.26 14.55
C TRP A 6 -13.18 -9.21 14.88
N SER A 7 -13.47 -10.28 15.64
CA SER A 7 -12.47 -11.31 15.95
C SER A 7 -11.91 -11.97 14.69
N CYS A 8 -12.73 -12.17 13.66
CA CYS A 8 -12.26 -12.69 12.37
C CYS A 8 -11.35 -11.69 11.63
N LEU A 9 -11.65 -10.39 11.65
CA LEU A 9 -10.72 -9.36 11.12
C LEU A 9 -9.35 -9.45 11.79
N LEU A 10 -9.32 -9.63 13.12
CA LEU A 10 -8.07 -9.67 13.90
C LEU A 10 -7.16 -10.85 13.53
N GLU A 11 -7.65 -11.88 12.83
CA GLU A 11 -6.80 -12.95 12.29
C GLU A 11 -5.85 -12.44 11.19
N ASN A 12 -6.12 -11.28 10.60
CA ASN A 12 -5.28 -10.67 9.58
C ASN A 12 -4.23 -9.70 10.14
N LEU A 13 -4.13 -9.54 11.48
CA LEU A 13 -3.09 -8.70 12.06
C LEU A 13 -1.69 -9.18 11.66
N GLY A 14 -0.79 -8.23 11.45
CA GLY A 14 0.57 -8.48 10.99
C GLY A 14 0.95 -7.67 9.77
N VAL A 15 2.11 -8.01 9.21
CA VAL A 15 2.69 -7.34 8.04
C VAL A 15 2.56 -8.23 6.82
N TRP A 16 1.93 -7.68 5.79
CA TRP A 16 1.69 -8.33 4.50
C TRP A 16 2.57 -7.66 3.44
N GLN A 17 3.55 -8.40 2.94
CA GLN A 17 4.43 -7.94 1.86
C GLN A 17 3.98 -8.54 0.53
N GLY A 18 3.93 -7.72 -0.51
CA GLY A 18 3.53 -8.15 -1.84
C GLY A 18 3.58 -7.00 -2.83
N SER A 19 2.60 -6.95 -3.73
CA SER A 19 2.48 -5.86 -4.68
C SER A 19 1.03 -5.53 -5.00
N PHE A 20 0.79 -4.29 -5.38
CA PHE A 20 -0.45 -3.85 -5.99
C PHE A 20 -0.28 -3.95 -7.51
N THR A 21 -0.76 -5.06 -8.07
CA THR A 21 -0.67 -5.35 -9.49
C THR A 21 -1.98 -5.01 -10.20
N ARG A 22 -1.91 -4.23 -11.28
CA ARG A 22 -3.04 -3.94 -12.15
C ARG A 22 -2.92 -4.74 -13.42
N PHE A 23 -4.00 -5.43 -13.76
CA PHE A 23 -4.19 -6.12 -15.03
C PHE A 23 -5.27 -5.43 -15.85
N SER A 24 -5.15 -5.51 -17.17
CA SER A 24 -6.24 -5.18 -18.10
C SER A 24 -7.32 -6.28 -18.07
N PRO A 25 -8.54 -6.01 -18.58
CA PRO A 25 -9.63 -6.99 -18.57
C PRO A 25 -9.33 -8.29 -19.32
N ASP A 26 -8.41 -8.28 -20.29
CA ASP A 26 -7.91 -9.42 -21.05
C ASP A 26 -6.72 -10.14 -20.39
N GLY A 27 -6.30 -9.70 -19.19
CA GLY A 27 -5.25 -10.35 -18.40
C GLY A 27 -3.83 -9.85 -18.66
N GLY A 28 -3.66 -8.79 -19.45
CA GLY A 28 -2.36 -8.15 -19.66
C GLY A 28 -1.88 -7.36 -18.43
N LEU A 29 -0.61 -7.50 -18.05
CA LEU A 29 -0.01 -6.75 -16.95
C LEU A 29 0.14 -5.26 -17.33
N GLN A 30 -0.36 -4.35 -16.48
CA GLN A 30 -0.26 -2.90 -16.70
C GLN A 30 0.75 -2.24 -15.76
N THR A 31 0.59 -2.44 -14.45
CA THR A 31 1.48 -1.86 -13.43
C THR A 31 1.68 -2.85 -12.32
N ASP A 32 2.88 -2.88 -11.73
CA ASP A 32 3.18 -3.64 -10.53
C ASP A 32 3.93 -2.74 -9.55
N THR A 33 3.34 -2.53 -8.37
CA THR A 33 3.90 -1.63 -7.36
C THR A 33 4.18 -2.42 -6.08
N PRO A 34 5.45 -2.64 -5.71
CA PRO A 34 5.79 -3.28 -4.44
C PRO A 34 5.11 -2.55 -3.28
N THR A 35 4.47 -3.32 -2.39
CA THR A 35 3.63 -2.77 -1.33
C THR A 35 3.79 -3.57 -0.03
N GLU A 36 3.87 -2.85 1.08
CA GLU A 36 3.76 -3.38 2.43
C GLU A 36 2.44 -2.89 3.05
N VAL A 37 1.66 -3.80 3.63
CA VAL A 37 0.45 -3.48 4.40
C VAL A 37 0.62 -4.00 5.82
N SER A 38 0.65 -3.11 6.80
CA SER A 38 0.59 -3.48 8.22
C SER A 38 -0.85 -3.36 8.72
N LEU A 39 -1.34 -4.37 9.43
CA LEU A 39 -2.56 -4.32 10.23
C LEU A 39 -2.19 -4.51 11.70
N GLU A 40 -2.42 -3.47 12.51
CA GLU A 40 -2.06 -3.43 13.92
C GLU A 40 -3.28 -3.20 14.78
N GLY A 41 -3.48 -4.06 15.79
CA GLY A 41 -4.48 -3.84 16.82
C GLY A 41 -3.97 -2.82 17.85
N ILE A 42 -4.69 -1.72 18.01
CA ILE A 42 -4.40 -0.68 19.00
C ILE A 42 -5.59 -0.53 19.95
N HIS A 43 -5.36 0.08 21.11
CA HIS A 43 -6.38 0.26 22.15
C HIS A 43 -7.06 -1.06 22.55
N ASP A 44 -6.25 -2.07 22.93
CA ASP A 44 -6.73 -3.41 23.31
C ASP A 44 -7.55 -4.09 22.21
N ASN A 45 -7.06 -4.00 20.97
CA ASN A 45 -7.69 -4.51 19.75
C ASN A 45 -9.11 -3.98 19.49
N GLN A 46 -9.52 -2.87 20.09
CA GLN A 46 -10.79 -2.21 19.78
C GLN A 46 -10.67 -1.27 18.56
N THR A 47 -9.45 -1.07 18.07
CA THR A 47 -9.18 -0.34 16.83
C THR A 47 -8.11 -1.07 16.05
N VAL A 48 -8.28 -1.19 14.73
CA VAL A 48 -7.25 -1.67 13.82
C VAL A 48 -6.70 -0.50 13.04
N ARG A 49 -5.39 -0.26 13.12
CA ARG A 49 -4.67 0.66 12.25
C ARG A 49 -4.13 -0.13 11.05
N GLN A 50 -4.47 0.33 9.86
CA GLN A 50 -3.87 -0.13 8.62
C GLN A 50 -2.87 0.91 8.10
N THR A 51 -1.64 0.49 7.84
CA THR A 51 -0.63 1.30 7.18
C THR A 51 -0.30 0.66 5.83
N ILE A 52 -0.53 1.37 4.73
CA ILE A 52 -0.21 0.92 3.37
C ILE A 52 0.97 1.74 2.86
N ARG A 53 2.09 1.09 2.56
CA ARG A 53 3.28 1.70 1.95
C ARG A 53 3.47 1.16 0.55
N ARG A 54 3.43 2.05 -0.44
CA ARG A 54 3.71 1.73 -1.84
C ARG A 54 5.08 2.26 -2.19
N PHE A 55 5.94 1.40 -2.72
CA PHE A 55 7.30 1.75 -3.16
C PHE A 55 7.26 2.01 -4.66
N LEU A 56 7.13 3.27 -5.03
CA LEU A 56 6.98 3.67 -6.43
C LEU A 56 8.35 3.67 -7.13
N PRO A 57 8.44 3.15 -8.37
CA PRO A 57 9.61 3.31 -9.20
C PRO A 57 9.93 4.78 -9.39
N ALA A 58 11.20 5.15 -9.24
CA ALA A 58 11.62 6.54 -9.32
C ALA A 58 11.34 7.21 -10.68
N ALA A 59 11.25 6.41 -11.76
CA ALA A 59 10.88 6.87 -13.10
C ALA A 59 9.46 7.47 -13.18
N LEU A 60 8.52 7.08 -12.31
CA LEU A 60 7.17 7.65 -12.26
C LEU A 60 7.12 8.97 -11.47
N ALA A 61 8.05 9.16 -10.53
CA ALA A 61 8.14 10.38 -9.72
C ALA A 61 8.86 11.53 -10.45
N ALA A 62 9.78 11.20 -11.36
CA ALA A 62 10.53 12.19 -12.15
C ALA A 62 9.70 12.86 -13.28
N ALA A 63 8.44 12.48 -13.48
CA ALA A 63 7.55 13.06 -14.50
C ALA A 63 6.92 14.41 -14.08
N GLU A 64 7.23 14.91 -12.88
CA GLU A 64 6.89 16.29 -12.50
C GLU A 64 7.74 17.28 -13.32
N PRO A 65 7.15 18.30 -13.96
CA PRO A 65 7.90 19.25 -14.78
C PRO A 65 8.79 20.11 -13.89
N GLN A 66 10.08 19.75 -13.81
CA GLN A 66 11.13 20.61 -13.31
C GLN A 66 11.36 21.72 -14.36
N VAL A 67 10.70 22.87 -14.20
CA VAL A 67 11.03 24.09 -14.96
C VAL A 67 12.42 24.56 -14.48
N GLN A 68 13.47 24.10 -15.15
CA GLN A 68 14.84 24.56 -14.90
C GLN A 68 15.23 25.60 -15.95
N GLU A 69 15.42 26.84 -15.49
CA GLU A 69 15.99 27.93 -16.28
C GLU A 69 17.50 27.66 -16.50
N THR A 70 17.81 27.34 -17.76
CA THR A 70 19.05 27.50 -18.54
C THR A 70 20.45 27.22 -17.93
N ALA A 71 21.16 26.32 -18.65
CA ALA A 71 22.59 26.28 -18.97
C ALA A 71 23.65 25.71 -17.98
N ALA A 72 23.98 24.43 -18.18
CA ALA A 72 25.35 23.85 -18.11
C ALA A 72 25.35 22.46 -18.82
N PRO A 73 26.48 21.98 -19.39
CA PRO A 73 26.53 20.77 -20.24
C PRO A 73 26.22 19.48 -19.47
N PRO A 74 25.66 18.43 -20.11
CA PRO A 74 25.17 17.25 -19.42
C PRO A 74 26.35 16.39 -18.95
N GLN A 75 26.53 16.29 -17.64
CA GLN A 75 27.32 15.22 -17.04
C GLN A 75 26.39 14.03 -16.86
N VAL A 76 26.69 12.89 -17.50
CA VAL A 76 26.00 11.62 -17.27
C VAL A 76 26.36 11.13 -15.87
N GLN A 77 25.60 11.59 -14.88
CA GLN A 77 25.55 11.01 -13.55
C GLN A 77 24.42 9.98 -13.57
N GLU A 78 24.77 8.71 -13.38
CA GLU A 78 23.82 7.64 -13.12
C GLU A 78 23.27 7.84 -11.70
N THR A 79 22.44 8.87 -11.54
CA THR A 79 21.69 9.11 -10.31
C THR A 79 20.61 8.04 -10.28
N ALA A 80 20.89 6.92 -9.61
CA ALA A 80 19.87 5.96 -9.23
C ALA A 80 18.88 6.69 -8.32
N ALA A 81 17.79 7.19 -8.90
CA ALA A 81 16.81 7.96 -8.18
C ALA A 81 16.19 7.08 -7.08
N GLU A 82 16.16 7.62 -5.85
CA GLU A 82 15.67 6.89 -4.69
C GLU A 82 14.20 6.51 -4.86
N PRO A 83 13.79 5.28 -4.47
CA PRO A 83 12.39 4.87 -4.56
C PRO A 83 11.53 5.74 -3.66
N GLN A 84 10.47 6.30 -4.22
CA GLN A 84 9.54 7.17 -3.49
C GLN A 84 8.53 6.29 -2.73
N VAL A 85 8.37 6.55 -1.44
CA VAL A 85 7.42 5.82 -0.59
C VAL A 85 6.14 6.64 -0.43
N GLN A 86 5.03 6.12 -0.94
CA GLN A 86 3.71 6.68 -0.69
C GLN A 86 3.05 5.92 0.46
N GLU A 87 2.76 6.62 1.55
CA GLU A 87 2.12 6.05 2.74
C GLU A 87 0.65 6.48 2.85
N THR A 88 -0.21 5.56 3.28
CA THR A 88 -1.61 5.83 3.62
C THR A 88 -1.94 5.13 4.93
N ILE A 89 -2.55 5.85 5.87
CA ILE A 89 -2.95 5.33 7.18
C ILE A 89 -4.47 5.38 7.31
N LEU A 90 -5.07 4.27 7.73
CA LEU A 90 -6.50 4.13 7.98
C LEU A 90 -6.71 3.53 9.38
N GLU A 91 -7.76 3.94 10.09
CA GLU A 91 -8.12 3.39 11.39
C GLU A 91 -9.58 2.95 11.40
N TYR A 92 -9.83 1.75 11.90
CA TYR A 92 -11.16 1.15 11.98
C TYR A 92 -11.48 0.80 13.42
N SER A 93 -12.67 1.15 13.88
CA SER A 93 -13.22 0.73 15.17
C SER A 93 -14.53 -0.07 15.03
N SER A 94 -14.97 -0.28 13.79
CA SER A 94 -16.14 -1.08 13.44
C SER A 94 -16.05 -1.57 12.00
N LEU A 95 -16.87 -2.54 11.63
CA LEU A 95 -16.99 -3.06 10.28
C LEU A 95 -18.21 -2.48 9.56
N GLY A 96 -18.02 -2.08 8.30
CA GLY A 96 -19.13 -1.64 7.44
C GLY A 96 -20.03 -2.80 7.03
N ARG A 97 -21.28 -2.49 6.66
CA ARG A 97 -22.29 -3.50 6.25
C ARG A 97 -21.94 -4.31 4.99
N GLY A 98 -20.97 -3.84 4.20
CA GLY A 98 -20.49 -4.51 2.99
C GLY A 98 -19.29 -5.43 3.20
N VAL A 99 -18.85 -5.64 4.45
CA VAL A 99 -17.69 -6.46 4.79
C VAL A 99 -18.13 -7.64 5.64
N LEU A 100 -17.70 -8.84 5.26
CA LEU A 100 -17.93 -10.08 5.98
C LEU A 100 -16.65 -10.90 5.97
N PHE A 101 -16.30 -11.44 7.14
CA PHE A 101 -15.17 -12.33 7.34
C PHE A 101 -15.64 -13.74 7.73
N PHE A 102 -15.00 -14.74 7.17
CA PHE A 102 -15.02 -16.13 7.62
C PHE A 102 -14.13 -16.31 8.85
N GLU A 103 -14.26 -17.45 9.53
CA GLU A 103 -13.59 -17.70 10.82
C GLU A 103 -12.05 -17.68 10.77
N THR A 104 -11.49 -17.84 9.57
CA THR A 104 -10.05 -17.81 9.28
C THR A 104 -9.56 -16.45 8.78
N GLY A 105 -10.39 -15.41 8.80
CA GLY A 105 -10.03 -14.06 8.37
C GLY A 105 -10.16 -13.80 6.86
N ALA A 106 -10.61 -14.78 6.08
CA ALA A 106 -10.95 -14.60 4.66
C ALA A 106 -12.29 -13.87 4.47
#